data_AF-A0A9E4QAM1-F1
#
_entry.id   AF-A0A9E4QAM1-F1
#
_cell.length_a   1.000
_cell.length_b   1.000
_cell.length_c   1.000
_cell.angle_alpha   90.00
_cell.angle_beta   90.00
_cell.angle_gamma   90.00
#
_symmetry.space_group_name_H-M   'P 1'
#
loop_
_entity.id
_entity.type
_entity.pdbx_description
1 polymer ?
#
loop_
_entity_poly.entity_id
_entity_poly.type
_entity_poly.pdbx_seq_one_letter_code
_entity_poly.pdbx_strand_id
1 'polypeptide(L)'
;MPDQSDEIDQTIGDDHMFCSHCGTENAGDGYSCTRCGERLIAVDTDTASPAGLVSCARCGGANNTRAVYCWVCGTEMNDAVRISPAAQAKAARTASTYQADLNPISVPAPVREPKDERTDLRGPASGSLSGAGPGSRGGPAPAADGPATSDEPVANTSGMKGAEVPREIKRWNWAAFLVTPIWGIFSGVPFTALLFGAAFLPVPIRLIVVICASVFLGFRGNELAWRGKKWRSVEHFKSVQRQWATWAVSLSLAAILVIFFFVIPQS
;
A
#
# COMPACT_ATOMS: atom_id res chain seq x y z
N MET A 1 44.32 31.28 7.58
CA MET A 1 43.67 30.53 6.50
C MET A 1 43.25 29.21 7.10
N PRO A 2 42.01 29.09 7.61
CA PRO A 2 41.50 27.82 8.12
C PRO A 2 40.73 27.10 7.01
N ASP A 3 41.33 26.00 6.58
CA ASP A 3 40.76 24.68 6.33
C ASP A 3 39.22 24.59 6.22
N GLN A 4 38.73 24.50 4.98
CA GLN A 4 37.38 24.07 4.65
C GLN A 4 37.45 22.58 4.32
N SER A 5 36.91 21.74 5.19
CA SER A 5 36.50 20.38 4.82
C SER A 5 35.33 19.92 5.70
N ASP A 6 34.24 19.63 5.00
CA ASP A 6 33.18 18.68 5.36
C ASP A 6 32.00 19.19 6.19
N GLU A 7 31.31 20.19 5.65
CA GLU A 7 29.86 20.36 5.86
C GLU A 7 29.14 19.46 4.84
N ILE A 8 28.93 18.20 5.20
CA ILE A 8 27.95 17.36 4.49
C ILE A 8 26.57 17.85 4.89
N ASP A 9 26.08 18.75 4.06
CA ASP A 9 24.70 19.20 3.90
C ASP A 9 23.66 18.13 4.26
N GLN A 10 23.09 18.26 5.47
CA GLN A 10 21.93 17.49 5.96
C GLN A 10 20.65 18.33 5.99
N THR A 11 20.53 19.41 5.23
CA THR A 11 19.28 20.20 5.15
C THR A 11 18.48 19.88 3.89
N ILE A 12 18.10 18.62 3.72
CA ILE A 12 16.98 18.27 2.84
C ILE A 12 15.68 18.23 3.65
N GLY A 13 15.08 19.43 3.79
CA GLY A 13 13.63 19.66 3.65
C GLY A 13 12.70 19.39 4.84
N ASP A 14 12.71 20.27 5.86
CA ASP A 14 11.68 20.29 6.93
C ASP A 14 10.34 20.93 6.51
N ASP A 15 10.22 21.49 5.30
CA ASP A 15 9.04 22.28 4.92
C ASP A 15 7.86 21.40 4.46
N HIS A 16 8.13 20.18 4.00
CA HIS A 16 7.11 19.29 3.44
C HIS A 16 7.31 17.84 3.87
N MET A 17 6.21 17.12 4.12
CA MET A 17 6.24 15.67 4.34
C MET A 17 5.17 14.95 3.54
N PHE A 18 5.42 13.69 3.22
CA PHE A 18 4.53 12.85 2.41
C PHE A 18 3.68 11.94 3.30
N CYS A 19 2.40 11.82 2.96
CA CYS A 19 1.49 10.92 3.66
C CYS A 19 1.85 9.45 3.37
N SER A 20 2.20 8.70 4.41
CA SER A 20 2.56 7.28 4.30
C SER A 20 1.43 6.37 3.79
N HIS A 21 0.17 6.84 3.81
CA HIS A 21 -1.00 6.11 3.32
C HIS A 21 -1.34 6.41 1.84
N CYS A 22 -1.27 7.66 1.40
CA CYS A 22 -1.72 8.05 0.05
C CYS A 22 -0.70 8.82 -0.80
N GLY A 23 0.49 9.09 -0.28
CA GLY A 23 1.59 9.73 -0.99
C GLY A 23 1.44 11.24 -1.22
N THR A 24 0.40 11.87 -0.66
CA THR A 24 0.20 13.32 -0.80
C THR A 24 1.23 14.10 0.00
N GLU A 25 1.82 15.10 -0.64
CA GLU A 25 2.68 16.10 0.00
C GLU A 25 1.85 17.07 0.85
N ASN A 26 2.31 17.32 2.06
CA ASN A 26 1.72 18.22 3.05
C ASN A 26 2.83 19.08 3.65
N ALA A 27 2.46 20.16 4.36
CA ALA A 27 3.41 20.91 5.16
C ALA A 27 4.07 20.02 6.22
N GLY A 28 5.33 20.27 6.55
CA GLY A 28 6.14 19.47 7.48
C GLY A 28 5.63 19.47 8.93
N ASP A 29 4.79 20.43 9.32
CA ASP A 29 4.16 20.52 10.63
C ASP A 29 2.68 20.05 10.63
N GLY A 30 2.18 19.59 9.48
CA GLY A 30 0.78 19.17 9.34
C GLY A 30 0.42 18.02 10.28
N TYR A 31 -0.72 18.12 10.96
CA TYR A 31 -1.22 17.03 11.82
C TYR A 31 -1.85 15.88 11.02
N SER A 32 -2.56 16.21 9.94
CA SER A 32 -3.28 15.26 9.11
C SER A 32 -3.09 15.56 7.63
N CYS A 33 -3.17 14.50 6.83
CA CYS A 33 -3.06 14.59 5.39
C CYS A 33 -4.27 15.36 4.85
N THR A 34 -3.99 16.47 4.14
CA THR A 34 -4.99 17.35 3.53
C THR A 34 -5.87 16.68 2.48
N ARG A 35 -5.54 15.44 2.10
CA ARG A 35 -6.26 14.66 1.10
C ARG A 35 -7.02 13.48 1.70
N CYS A 36 -6.34 12.55 2.37
CA CYS A 36 -6.99 11.33 2.87
C CYS A 36 -7.38 11.40 4.36
N GLY A 37 -7.02 12.49 5.06
CA GLY A 37 -7.34 12.67 6.48
C GLY A 37 -6.50 11.81 7.44
N GLU A 38 -5.62 10.95 6.92
CA GLU A 38 -4.73 10.12 7.74
C GLU A 38 -3.76 10.98 8.54
N ARG A 39 -3.41 10.56 9.76
CA ARG A 39 -2.46 11.29 10.58
C ARG A 39 -1.08 11.29 9.93
N LEU A 40 -0.45 12.44 9.89
CA LEU A 40 0.92 12.59 9.45
C LEU A 40 1.85 12.24 10.63
N ILE A 41 2.79 11.33 10.38
CA ILE A 41 3.68 10.79 11.41
C ILE A 41 5.08 10.78 10.82
N ALA A 42 5.96 11.59 11.41
CA ALA A 42 7.39 11.51 11.20
C ALA A 42 7.93 10.26 11.91
N VAL A 43 8.77 9.50 11.23
CA VAL A 43 9.35 8.24 11.73
C VAL A 43 10.85 8.30 11.51
N ASP A 44 11.60 8.21 12.59
CA ASP A 44 13.05 8.06 12.59
C ASP A 44 13.44 6.60 12.91
N THR A 45 14.75 6.32 12.97
CA THR A 45 15.27 4.97 13.27
C THR A 45 15.05 4.54 14.71
N ASP A 46 14.79 5.48 15.62
CA ASP A 46 14.63 5.23 17.06
C ASP A 46 13.16 5.09 17.47
N THR A 47 12.25 5.39 16.55
CA THR A 47 10.81 5.31 16.73
C THR A 47 10.38 3.88 17.10
N ALA A 48 9.82 3.73 18.29
CA ALA A 48 9.33 2.44 18.77
C ALA A 48 8.12 1.96 17.94
N SER A 49 8.32 0.91 17.13
CA SER A 49 7.25 0.32 16.32
C SER A 49 7.09 -1.18 16.62
N PRO A 50 5.91 -1.66 17.08
CA PRO A 50 5.67 -3.07 17.38
C PRO A 50 5.84 -3.99 16.16
N ALA A 51 5.62 -3.45 14.96
CA ALA A 51 5.75 -4.17 13.70
C ALA A 51 7.13 -3.97 13.04
N GLY A 52 8.05 -3.26 13.70
CA GLY A 52 9.35 -2.87 13.17
C GLY A 52 9.29 -1.69 12.18
N LEU A 53 10.48 -1.25 11.77
CA LEU A 53 10.68 -0.21 10.77
C LEU A 53 11.28 -0.80 9.49
N VAL A 54 11.13 -0.06 8.38
CA VAL A 54 11.70 -0.37 7.07
C VAL A 54 12.34 0.90 6.50
N SER A 55 13.48 0.78 5.84
CA SER A 55 14.15 1.90 5.17
C SER A 55 13.66 2.07 3.74
N CYS A 56 13.55 3.31 3.29
CA CYS A 56 13.23 3.61 1.89
C CYS A 56 14.44 3.34 0.99
N ALA A 57 14.26 2.57 -0.09
CA ALA A 57 15.33 2.28 -1.05
C ALA A 57 15.82 3.52 -1.82
N ARG A 58 15.00 4.59 -1.92
CA ARG A 58 15.38 5.82 -2.62
C ARG A 58 16.17 6.79 -1.74
N CYS A 59 15.65 7.12 -0.55
CA CYS A 59 16.24 8.16 0.31
C CYS A 59 16.86 7.64 1.61
N GLY A 60 16.75 6.35 1.91
CA GLY A 60 17.22 5.76 3.17
C GLY A 60 16.34 6.03 4.39
N GLY A 61 15.35 6.93 4.30
CA GLY A 61 14.51 7.33 5.43
C GLY A 61 13.73 6.18 6.08
N ALA A 62 13.63 6.21 7.41
CA ALA A 62 12.91 5.21 8.20
C ALA A 62 11.39 5.37 8.05
N ASN A 63 10.69 4.26 7.90
CA ASN A 63 9.25 4.21 7.70
C ASN A 63 8.65 3.05 8.50
N ASN A 64 7.37 3.15 8.83
CA ASN A 64 6.64 2.01 9.39
C ASN A 64 6.56 0.87 8.37
N THR A 65 6.59 -0.40 8.80
CA THR A 65 6.49 -1.57 7.90
C THR A 65 5.18 -1.67 7.12
N ARG A 66 4.17 -0.87 7.46
CA ARG A 66 2.88 -0.76 6.74
C ARG A 66 2.78 0.49 5.86
N ALA A 67 3.81 1.32 5.81
CA ALA A 67 3.82 2.51 4.96
C ALA A 67 3.77 2.09 3.49
N VAL A 68 2.81 2.65 2.75
CA VAL A 68 2.69 2.46 1.29
C VAL A 68 3.59 3.45 0.55
N TYR A 69 3.85 4.62 1.16
CA TYR A 69 4.73 5.66 0.64
C TYR A 69 5.75 6.05 1.71
N CYS A 70 6.95 6.41 1.27
CA CYS A 70 7.97 7.00 2.12
C CYS A 70 7.52 8.39 2.59
N TRP A 71 7.50 8.63 3.90
CA TRP A 71 7.08 9.93 4.43
C TRP A 71 8.08 11.07 4.14
N VAL A 72 9.34 10.72 3.86
CA VAL A 72 10.41 11.69 3.56
C VAL A 72 10.42 12.10 2.09
N CYS A 73 10.37 11.13 1.16
CA CYS A 73 10.57 11.42 -0.27
C CYS A 73 9.37 11.05 -1.18
N GLY A 74 8.26 10.58 -0.61
CA GLY A 74 7.05 10.23 -1.36
C GLY A 74 7.15 8.98 -2.24
N THR A 75 8.31 8.29 -2.24
CA THR A 75 8.50 7.08 -3.06
C THR A 75 7.63 5.93 -2.56
N GLU A 76 6.99 5.22 -3.50
CA GLU A 76 6.22 4.02 -3.20
C GLU A 76 7.12 2.92 -2.61
N MET A 77 6.69 2.37 -1.48
CA MET A 77 7.34 1.27 -0.78
C MET A 77 6.82 -0.04 -1.39
N ASN A 78 7.33 -0.41 -2.58
CA ASN A 78 6.97 -1.68 -3.25
C ASN A 78 7.33 -2.90 -2.37
N ASP A 79 6.60 -4.02 -2.56
CA ASP A 79 6.66 -5.28 -1.79
C ASP A 79 7.97 -5.46 -1.01
N ALA A 80 7.87 -5.13 0.29
CA ALA A 80 8.99 -4.94 1.19
C ALA A 80 9.89 -6.18 1.25
N VAL A 81 11.05 -6.13 0.58
CA VAL A 81 12.18 -6.96 0.97
C VAL A 81 12.63 -6.45 2.34
N ARG A 82 12.15 -7.11 3.39
CA ARG A 82 12.56 -6.82 4.77
C ARG A 82 14.07 -7.01 4.86
N ILE A 83 14.84 -5.93 5.00
CA ILE A 83 16.18 -6.03 5.55
C ILE A 83 15.98 -6.36 7.03
N SER A 84 16.18 -7.62 7.39
CA SER A 84 16.15 -8.08 8.78
C SER A 84 16.97 -7.14 9.65
N PRO A 85 16.53 -6.80 10.88
CA PRO A 85 17.44 -6.18 11.83
C PRO A 85 18.62 -7.12 12.04
N ALA A 86 19.84 -6.58 12.10
CA ALA A 86 20.97 -7.32 12.64
C ALA A 86 20.53 -7.94 13.96
N ALA A 87 20.76 -9.25 14.10
CA ALA A 87 20.31 -10.03 15.23
C ALA A 87 20.62 -9.28 16.53
N GLN A 88 19.56 -8.90 17.27
CA GLN A 88 19.74 -8.40 18.62
C GLN A 88 20.47 -9.51 19.38
N ALA A 89 21.69 -9.22 19.82
CA ALA A 89 22.40 -10.06 20.77
C ALA A 89 21.46 -10.24 21.96
N LYS A 90 21.09 -11.51 22.24
CA LYS A 90 20.31 -11.85 23.43
C LYS A 90 20.99 -11.22 24.64
N ALA A 91 20.36 -10.21 25.23
CA ALA A 91 20.68 -9.81 26.59
C ALA A 91 20.50 -11.06 27.45
N ALA A 92 21.60 -11.53 28.03
CA ALA A 92 21.60 -12.62 28.98
C ALA A 92 20.62 -12.27 30.10
N ARG A 93 19.65 -13.15 30.36
CA ARG A 93 18.77 -13.01 31.53
C ARG A 93 19.66 -13.09 32.76
N THR A 94 19.83 -11.97 33.46
CA THR A 94 20.41 -11.96 34.80
C THR A 94 19.50 -12.78 35.70
N ALA A 95 20.07 -13.78 36.36
CA ALA A 95 19.34 -14.73 37.19
C ALA A 95 18.60 -14.01 38.32
N SER A 96 17.29 -14.23 38.40
CA SER A 96 16.47 -13.87 39.56
C SER A 96 16.88 -14.77 40.73
N THR A 97 17.31 -14.14 41.82
CA THR A 97 17.65 -14.78 43.11
C THR A 97 16.42 -15.44 43.71
N TYR A 98 16.41 -16.77 43.77
CA TYR A 98 15.47 -17.54 44.56
C TYR A 98 15.96 -17.62 46.01
N GLN A 99 15.10 -17.22 46.95
CA GLN A 99 15.30 -17.32 48.39
C GLN A 99 14.84 -18.71 48.88
N ALA A 100 15.64 -19.32 49.75
CA ALA A 100 15.49 -20.69 50.23
C ALA A 100 14.64 -20.81 51.52
N ASP A 101 14.23 -22.06 51.76
CA ASP A 101 13.83 -22.75 53.01
C ASP A 101 12.36 -23.21 53.03
N LEU A 102 12.03 -24.49 53.31
CA LEU A 102 12.45 -25.31 54.46
C LEU A 102 12.47 -26.85 54.18
N ASN A 103 13.66 -27.48 54.34
CA ASN A 103 14.06 -28.70 55.11
C ASN A 103 13.31 -30.08 55.02
N PRO A 104 13.84 -31.22 55.56
CA PRO A 104 15.09 -31.99 55.29
C PRO A 104 14.94 -33.52 54.98
N ILE A 105 15.91 -34.05 54.20
CA ILE A 105 16.72 -35.29 54.34
C ILE A 105 16.08 -36.64 54.77
N SER A 106 16.20 -37.69 53.91
CA SER A 106 17.00 -38.92 54.20
C SER A 106 17.24 -39.89 53.01
N VAL A 107 18.42 -39.75 52.37
CA VAL A 107 19.43 -40.78 51.90
C VAL A 107 19.03 -41.91 50.87
N PRO A 108 19.96 -42.73 50.28
CA PRO A 108 20.35 -42.63 48.85
C PRO A 108 20.25 -43.93 47.99
N ALA A 109 20.35 -43.74 46.65
CA ALA A 109 20.90 -44.57 45.53
C ALA A 109 20.72 -46.12 45.47
N PRO A 110 20.63 -46.75 44.26
CA PRO A 110 21.86 -47.02 43.52
C PRO A 110 21.79 -46.95 41.97
N VAL A 111 23.01 -46.87 41.43
CA VAL A 111 23.50 -46.91 40.04
C VAL A 111 23.19 -48.22 39.31
N ARG A 112 22.91 -48.14 38.00
CA ARG A 112 23.27 -49.18 36.99
C ARG A 112 23.52 -48.55 35.60
N GLU A 113 24.75 -48.72 35.10
CA GLU A 113 25.18 -48.70 33.68
C GLU A 113 24.97 -50.11 33.05
N PRO A 114 25.46 -50.44 31.83
CA PRO A 114 25.25 -49.88 30.48
C PRO A 114 24.93 -51.02 29.45
N LYS A 115 24.75 -50.74 28.14
CA LYS A 115 25.39 -51.57 27.08
C LYS A 115 25.37 -50.99 25.67
N ASP A 116 26.54 -51.13 25.05
CA ASP A 116 26.94 -50.87 23.67
C ASP A 116 26.37 -51.87 22.66
N GLU A 117 26.21 -51.46 21.39
CA GLU A 117 26.52 -52.34 20.25
C GLU A 117 26.95 -51.53 19.02
N ARG A 118 28.15 -51.84 18.53
CA ARG A 118 28.79 -51.34 17.31
C ARG A 118 28.91 -52.54 16.37
N THR A 119 28.57 -52.38 15.10
CA THR A 119 29.10 -53.25 14.05
C THR A 119 29.35 -52.46 12.77
N ASP A 120 30.57 -52.63 12.27
CA ASP A 120 31.18 -51.97 11.13
C ASP A 120 30.76 -52.59 9.81
N LEU A 121 30.66 -51.80 8.73
CA LEU A 121 31.01 -52.24 7.36
C LEU A 121 31.54 -51.06 6.52
N ARG A 122 32.87 -50.93 6.52
CA ARG A 122 33.81 -50.79 5.37
C ARG A 122 33.36 -49.98 4.11
N GLY A 123 34.09 -48.89 3.80
CA GLY A 123 34.13 -48.15 2.51
C GLY A 123 34.82 -48.93 1.36
N PRO A 124 35.25 -48.34 0.20
CA PRO A 124 35.79 -46.98 0.00
C PRO A 124 35.15 -46.18 -1.19
N ALA A 125 35.11 -44.85 -1.15
CA ALA A 125 36.02 -43.86 -1.76
C ALA A 125 36.27 -43.93 -3.28
N SER A 126 36.10 -42.76 -3.93
CA SER A 126 36.96 -42.14 -4.96
C SER A 126 36.22 -41.77 -6.26
N GLY A 127 36.40 -40.51 -6.71
CA GLY A 127 36.08 -40.10 -8.07
C GLY A 127 35.69 -38.63 -8.23
N SER A 128 36.67 -37.73 -8.08
CA SER A 128 36.60 -36.34 -8.53
C SER A 128 36.82 -36.25 -10.05
N LEU A 129 36.57 -35.04 -10.61
CA LEU A 129 36.94 -34.50 -11.94
C LEU A 129 35.83 -34.57 -13.00
N SER A 130 35.17 -33.44 -13.29
CA SER A 130 35.60 -32.36 -14.22
C SER A 130 35.51 -32.74 -15.69
N GLY A 131 34.72 -31.97 -16.45
CA GLY A 131 34.64 -32.07 -17.90
C GLY A 131 33.95 -30.85 -18.50
N ALA A 132 34.75 -29.84 -18.82
CA ALA A 132 34.39 -28.72 -19.67
C ALA A 132 34.27 -29.17 -21.14
N GLY A 133 33.37 -28.53 -21.90
CA GLY A 133 33.25 -28.69 -23.35
C GLY A 133 32.79 -27.37 -23.99
N PRO A 134 33.51 -26.80 -24.98
CA PRO A 134 33.31 -25.43 -25.43
C PRO A 134 32.53 -25.29 -26.75
N GLY A 135 31.98 -24.09 -26.97
CA GLY A 135 31.99 -23.43 -28.28
C GLY A 135 30.71 -23.50 -29.12
N SER A 136 29.98 -22.38 -29.20
CA SER A 136 29.17 -22.06 -30.38
C SER A 136 29.33 -20.60 -30.80
N ARG A 137 30.20 -20.45 -31.80
CA ARG A 137 30.24 -19.49 -32.91
C ARG A 137 29.28 -18.29 -32.86
N GLY A 138 29.89 -17.10 -32.85
CA GLY A 138 29.27 -15.85 -33.27
C GLY A 138 29.03 -15.80 -34.78
N GLY A 139 27.89 -15.21 -35.14
CA GLY A 139 27.55 -14.70 -36.47
C GLY A 139 26.92 -13.31 -36.30
N PRO A 140 27.00 -12.43 -37.31
CA PRO A 140 26.60 -11.03 -37.19
C PRO A 140 25.07 -10.88 -37.14
N ALA A 141 24.58 -10.03 -36.24
CA ALA A 141 23.18 -9.62 -36.18
C ALA A 141 22.83 -8.69 -37.37
N PRO A 142 21.65 -8.83 -38.01
CA PRO A 142 21.20 -7.86 -38.99
C PRO A 142 20.74 -6.57 -38.29
N ALA A 143 21.19 -5.44 -38.83
CA ALA A 143 20.73 -4.11 -38.44
C ALA A 143 19.21 -3.98 -38.65
N ALA A 144 18.51 -3.63 -37.57
CA ALA A 144 17.12 -3.20 -37.61
C ALA A 144 17.05 -1.84 -36.91
N ASP A 145 17.38 -0.78 -37.66
CA ASP A 145 17.08 0.60 -37.29
C ASP A 145 15.57 0.84 -37.50
N GLY A 146 14.78 0.46 -36.51
CA GLY A 146 13.45 1.03 -36.28
C GLY A 146 13.50 1.83 -34.98
N PRO A 147 12.78 2.96 -34.86
CA PRO A 147 12.73 3.66 -33.58
C PRO A 147 12.04 2.73 -32.58
N ALA A 148 12.84 2.17 -31.68
CA ALA A 148 12.35 1.55 -30.47
C ALA A 148 11.63 2.66 -29.69
N THR A 149 10.32 2.74 -29.84
CA THR A 149 9.47 3.40 -28.87
C THR A 149 9.72 2.65 -27.57
N SER A 150 10.55 3.22 -26.70
CA SER A 150 10.70 2.75 -25.35
C SER A 150 9.31 2.82 -24.71
N ASP A 151 8.69 1.65 -24.52
CA ASP A 151 7.51 1.44 -23.69
C ASP A 151 7.90 1.70 -22.23
N GLU A 152 8.29 2.95 -21.92
CA GLU A 152 8.42 3.42 -20.56
C GLU A 152 7.01 3.44 -19.96
N PRO A 153 6.76 2.70 -18.86
CA PRO A 153 5.45 2.71 -18.23
C PRO A 153 5.18 4.15 -17.78
N VAL A 154 4.25 4.82 -18.46
CA VAL A 154 3.82 6.19 -18.13
C VAL A 154 3.52 6.24 -16.63
N ALA A 155 4.31 7.02 -15.90
CA ALA A 155 4.18 7.11 -14.46
C ALA A 155 2.74 7.48 -14.09
N ASN A 156 2.07 6.63 -13.31
CA ASN A 156 0.67 6.83 -12.96
C ASN A 156 0.54 8.02 -12.00
N THR A 157 0.02 9.13 -12.52
CA THR A 157 -0.18 10.37 -11.75
C THR A 157 -1.52 10.46 -11.03
N SER A 158 -2.35 9.41 -11.02
CA SER A 158 -3.53 9.38 -10.13
C SER A 158 -3.08 9.68 -8.71
N GLY A 159 -3.97 10.16 -7.84
CA GLY A 159 -3.50 10.50 -6.50
C GLY A 159 -2.96 11.92 -6.32
N MET A 160 -2.91 12.76 -7.37
CA MET A 160 -2.29 14.11 -7.29
C MET A 160 -3.29 15.21 -7.68
N LYS A 161 -3.16 16.42 -7.10
CA LYS A 161 -4.05 17.57 -7.41
C LYS A 161 -4.02 17.93 -8.91
N GLY A 162 -2.83 17.89 -9.50
CA GLY A 162 -2.57 18.15 -10.93
C GLY A 162 -2.54 16.89 -11.81
N ALA A 163 -3.07 15.75 -11.34
CA ALA A 163 -3.01 14.50 -12.09
C ALA A 163 -3.52 14.68 -13.53
N GLU A 164 -2.73 14.25 -14.50
CA GLU A 164 -3.22 14.12 -15.86
C GLU A 164 -4.27 13.01 -15.90
N VAL A 165 -5.44 13.34 -16.47
CA VAL A 165 -6.58 12.43 -16.53
C VAL A 165 -6.58 11.78 -17.91
N PRO A 166 -6.35 10.46 -18.01
CA PRO A 166 -6.39 9.75 -19.28
C PRO A 166 -7.70 10.00 -20.02
N ARG A 167 -7.63 10.30 -21.31
CA ARG A 167 -8.85 10.61 -22.11
C ARG A 167 -9.83 9.45 -22.11
N GLU A 168 -9.35 8.22 -21.99
CA GLU A 168 -10.19 7.03 -21.99
C GLU A 168 -11.13 6.90 -20.79
N ILE A 169 -10.82 7.54 -19.65
CA ILE A 169 -11.67 7.54 -18.45
C ILE A 169 -12.60 8.76 -18.38
N LYS A 170 -12.47 9.72 -19.30
CA LYS A 170 -13.36 10.89 -19.43
C LYS A 170 -14.68 10.50 -20.09
N ARG A 171 -15.40 9.58 -19.46
CA ARG A 171 -16.70 9.06 -19.88
C ARG A 171 -17.73 9.29 -18.77
N TRP A 172 -19.00 9.19 -19.14
CA TRP A 172 -20.10 9.18 -18.18
C TRP A 172 -19.91 8.09 -17.13
N ASN A 173 -20.05 8.46 -15.86
CA ASN A 173 -19.96 7.55 -14.73
C ASN A 173 -21.37 7.22 -14.19
N TRP A 174 -21.86 6.04 -14.56
CA TRP A 174 -23.16 5.55 -14.12
C TRP A 174 -23.28 5.36 -12.61
N ALA A 175 -22.21 4.93 -11.94
CA ALA A 175 -22.23 4.76 -10.49
C ALA A 175 -22.29 6.11 -9.76
N ALA A 176 -21.50 7.07 -10.22
CA ALA A 176 -21.49 8.43 -9.69
C ALA A 176 -22.81 9.17 -9.89
N PHE A 177 -23.60 8.78 -10.89
CA PHE A 177 -24.93 9.33 -11.16
C PHE A 177 -26.03 8.64 -10.34
N LEU A 178 -26.03 7.30 -10.27
CA LEU A 178 -27.13 6.54 -9.66
C LEU A 178 -27.02 6.42 -8.14
N VAL A 179 -25.80 6.33 -7.60
CA VAL A 179 -25.53 6.09 -6.18
C VAL A 179 -24.50 7.09 -5.63
N THR A 180 -24.69 8.35 -6.01
CA THR A 180 -23.83 9.52 -5.77
C THR A 180 -23.08 9.55 -4.43
N PRO A 181 -23.74 9.66 -3.25
CA PRO A 181 -23.03 9.84 -1.99
C PRO A 181 -22.20 8.61 -1.60
N ILE A 182 -22.74 7.41 -1.82
CA ILE A 182 -22.08 6.14 -1.48
C ILE A 182 -20.86 5.92 -2.37
N TRP A 183 -21.03 6.03 -3.68
CA TRP A 183 -19.95 5.83 -4.64
C TRP A 183 -18.79 6.80 -4.42
N GLY A 184 -19.09 8.08 -4.16
CA GLY A 184 -18.05 9.11 -4.05
C GLY A 184 -17.15 8.90 -2.82
N ILE A 185 -17.69 8.47 -1.68
CA ILE A 185 -16.88 8.15 -0.49
C ILE A 185 -15.81 7.10 -0.80
N PHE A 186 -16.18 6.01 -1.46
CA PHE A 186 -15.27 4.90 -1.73
C PHE A 186 -14.39 5.09 -2.97
N SER A 187 -14.81 5.96 -3.90
CA SER A 187 -14.11 6.21 -5.16
C SER A 187 -13.14 7.38 -5.11
N GLY A 188 -12.94 8.02 -3.96
CA GLY A 188 -11.99 9.13 -3.79
C GLY A 188 -12.61 10.51 -3.98
N VAL A 189 -13.91 10.67 -3.82
CA VAL A 189 -14.64 11.94 -3.89
C VAL A 189 -15.38 12.19 -2.57
N PRO A 190 -14.68 12.34 -1.43
CA PRO A 190 -15.30 12.28 -0.10
C PRO A 190 -16.31 13.41 0.17
N PHE A 191 -16.22 14.55 -0.52
CA PHE A 191 -17.16 15.65 -0.35
C PHE A 191 -18.61 15.27 -0.75
N THR A 192 -18.80 14.19 -1.52
CA THR A 192 -20.16 13.70 -1.83
C THR A 192 -20.90 13.21 -0.59
N ALA A 193 -20.21 12.93 0.52
CA ALA A 193 -20.84 12.62 1.80
C ALA A 193 -21.76 13.73 2.30
N LEU A 194 -21.50 15.00 1.93
CA LEU A 194 -22.35 16.14 2.28
C LEU A 194 -23.78 16.00 1.71
N LEU A 195 -23.96 15.23 0.64
CA LEU A 195 -25.28 15.00 0.05
C LEU A 195 -26.20 14.14 0.92
N PHE A 196 -25.69 13.43 1.93
CA PHE A 196 -26.55 12.84 2.97
C PHE A 196 -27.33 13.92 3.75
N GLY A 197 -26.75 15.11 3.92
CA GLY A 197 -27.41 16.25 4.54
C GLY A 197 -28.62 16.76 3.74
N ALA A 198 -28.71 16.47 2.44
CA ALA A 198 -29.87 16.83 1.63
C ALA A 198 -31.17 16.15 2.10
N ALA A 199 -31.07 15.07 2.89
CA ALA A 199 -32.23 14.42 3.52
C ALA A 199 -33.04 15.37 4.41
N PHE A 200 -32.40 16.39 4.98
CA PHE A 200 -33.04 17.38 5.86
C PHE A 200 -33.62 18.59 5.10
N LEU A 201 -33.42 18.68 3.78
CA LEU A 201 -33.97 19.77 2.97
C LEU A 201 -35.44 19.52 2.61
N PRO A 202 -36.24 20.59 2.41
CA PRO A 202 -37.58 20.46 1.86
C PRO A 202 -37.58 19.68 0.55
N VAL A 203 -38.61 18.86 0.32
CA VAL A 203 -38.72 17.94 -0.83
C VAL A 203 -38.36 18.58 -2.19
N PRO A 204 -38.89 19.75 -2.59
CA PRO A 204 -38.57 20.33 -3.90
C PRO A 204 -37.08 20.71 -4.01
N ILE A 205 -36.52 21.32 -2.96
CA ILE A 205 -35.11 21.72 -2.92
C ILE A 205 -34.20 20.49 -2.91
N ARG A 206 -34.54 19.48 -2.10
CA ARG A 206 -33.82 18.20 -2.01
C ARG A 206 -33.69 17.54 -3.38
N LEU A 207 -34.79 17.43 -4.14
CA LEU A 207 -34.79 16.78 -5.45
C LEU A 207 -33.89 17.53 -6.43
N ILE A 208 -33.97 18.87 -6.47
CA ILE A 208 -33.12 19.69 -7.33
C ILE A 208 -31.64 19.49 -6.98
N VAL A 209 -31.28 19.61 -5.70
CA VAL A 209 -29.90 19.44 -5.23
C VAL A 209 -29.35 18.06 -5.60
N VAL A 210 -30.10 16.99 -5.32
CA VAL A 210 -29.67 15.62 -5.60
C VAL A 210 -29.54 15.36 -7.10
N ILE A 211 -30.50 15.80 -7.92
CA ILE A 211 -30.46 15.62 -9.37
C ILE A 211 -29.28 16.39 -9.97
N CYS A 212 -29.12 17.68 -9.65
CA CYS A 212 -28.02 18.49 -10.16
C CYS A 212 -26.65 17.93 -9.77
N ALA A 213 -26.48 17.53 -8.50
CA ALA A 213 -25.24 16.92 -8.02
C ALA A 213 -24.93 15.60 -8.73
N SER A 214 -25.96 14.75 -8.92
CA SER A 214 -25.82 13.46 -9.59
C SER A 214 -25.44 13.63 -11.07
N VAL A 215 -26.07 14.56 -11.78
CA VAL A 215 -25.71 14.86 -13.19
C VAL A 215 -24.29 15.39 -13.29
N PHE A 216 -23.90 16.33 -12.42
CA PHE A 216 -22.54 16.85 -12.36
C PHE A 216 -21.51 15.73 -12.15
N LEU A 217 -21.78 14.83 -11.21
CA LEU A 217 -20.92 13.69 -10.91
C LEU A 217 -20.96 12.60 -11.99
N GLY A 218 -22.06 12.47 -12.74
CA GLY A 218 -22.09 11.63 -13.93
C GLY A 218 -21.07 12.08 -14.97
N PHE A 219 -20.94 13.39 -15.22
CA PHE A 219 -19.96 13.94 -16.17
C PHE A 219 -18.53 13.97 -15.61
N ARG A 220 -18.36 14.40 -14.36
CA ARG A 220 -17.04 14.72 -13.77
C ARG A 220 -16.51 13.68 -12.80
N GLY A 221 -17.33 12.70 -12.42
CA GLY A 221 -17.03 11.73 -11.37
C GLY A 221 -15.74 10.96 -11.61
N ASN A 222 -15.51 10.47 -12.83
CA ASN A 222 -14.27 9.76 -13.14
C ASN A 222 -13.02 10.63 -12.95
N GLU A 223 -13.07 11.90 -13.34
CA GLU A 223 -11.93 12.81 -13.16
C GLU A 223 -11.69 13.12 -11.69
N LEU A 224 -12.76 13.36 -10.93
CA LEU A 224 -12.69 13.62 -9.50
C LEU A 224 -12.16 12.40 -8.74
N ALA A 225 -12.63 11.21 -9.08
CA ALA A 225 -12.18 9.95 -8.49
C ALA A 225 -10.71 9.64 -8.83
N TRP A 226 -10.27 9.92 -10.06
CA TRP A 226 -8.88 9.77 -10.49
C TRP A 226 -7.94 10.71 -9.74
N ARG A 227 -8.35 11.98 -9.60
CA ARG A 227 -7.59 12.99 -8.85
C ARG A 227 -7.67 12.81 -7.35
N GLY A 228 -8.70 12.15 -6.83
CA GLY A 228 -9.03 12.09 -5.41
C GLY A 228 -8.61 10.81 -4.69
N LYS A 229 -8.24 9.74 -5.41
CA LYS A 229 -7.52 8.57 -4.86
C LYS A 229 -6.37 8.10 -5.76
N LYS A 230 -5.33 7.48 -5.17
CA LYS A 230 -4.30 6.77 -5.96
C LYS A 230 -4.84 5.43 -6.44
N TRP A 231 -4.71 5.17 -7.73
CA TRP A 231 -5.04 3.92 -8.40
C TRP A 231 -3.75 3.22 -8.85
N ARG A 232 -3.73 1.89 -8.91
CA ARG A 232 -2.53 1.14 -9.34
C ARG A 232 -2.21 1.38 -10.82
N SER A 233 -3.24 1.39 -11.65
CA SER A 233 -3.15 1.69 -13.09
C SER A 233 -4.50 2.20 -13.59
N VAL A 234 -4.55 2.62 -14.86
CA VAL A 234 -5.81 3.03 -15.49
C VAL A 234 -6.78 1.84 -15.62
N GLU A 235 -6.25 0.65 -15.89
CA GLU A 235 -6.99 -0.61 -15.98
C GLU A 235 -7.61 -0.97 -14.63
N HIS A 236 -6.84 -0.82 -13.54
CA HIS A 236 -7.34 -1.04 -12.19
C HIS A 236 -8.46 -0.04 -11.83
N PHE A 237 -8.36 1.21 -12.27
CA PHE A 237 -9.46 2.16 -12.11
C PHE A 237 -10.70 1.73 -12.90
N LYS A 238 -10.52 1.37 -14.18
CA LYS A 238 -11.61 0.96 -15.07
C LYS A 238 -12.33 -0.29 -14.56
N SER A 239 -11.61 -1.28 -14.03
CA SER A 239 -12.21 -2.50 -13.48
C SER A 239 -13.10 -2.20 -12.27
N VAL A 240 -12.62 -1.37 -11.35
CA VAL A 240 -13.38 -0.95 -10.16
C VAL A 240 -14.60 -0.11 -10.56
N GLN A 241 -14.44 0.88 -11.44
CA GLN A 241 -15.58 1.70 -11.89
C GLN A 241 -16.62 0.87 -12.64
N ARG A 242 -16.20 -0.15 -13.39
CA ARG A 242 -17.12 -1.08 -14.06
C ARG A 242 -17.92 -1.91 -13.07
N GLN A 243 -17.28 -2.44 -12.03
CA GLN A 243 -17.99 -3.15 -10.96
C GLN A 243 -19.01 -2.24 -10.29
N TRP A 244 -18.61 -1.02 -9.91
CA TRP A 244 -19.53 -0.03 -9.34
C TRP A 244 -20.72 0.28 -10.27
N ALA A 245 -20.47 0.48 -11.56
CA ALA A 245 -21.54 0.73 -12.53
C ALA A 245 -22.51 -0.44 -12.63
N THR A 246 -22.01 -1.68 -12.69
CA THR A 246 -22.86 -2.88 -12.73
C THR A 246 -23.75 -2.98 -11.50
N TRP A 247 -23.18 -2.82 -10.29
CA TRP A 247 -23.95 -2.87 -9.05
C TRP A 247 -24.98 -1.75 -8.97
N ALA A 248 -24.60 -0.50 -9.28
CA ALA A 248 -25.48 0.65 -9.25
C ALA A 248 -26.67 0.47 -10.20
N VAL A 249 -26.41 0.09 -11.46
CA VAL A 249 -27.47 -0.13 -12.46
C VAL A 249 -28.38 -1.27 -12.04
N SER A 250 -27.82 -2.39 -11.56
CA SER A 250 -28.61 -3.56 -11.15
C SER A 250 -29.55 -3.24 -9.98
N LEU A 251 -29.04 -2.54 -8.96
CA LEU A 251 -29.84 -2.10 -7.81
C LEU A 251 -30.90 -1.08 -8.20
N SER A 252 -30.58 -0.11 -9.07
CA SER A 252 -31.54 0.86 -9.58
C SER A 252 -32.66 0.20 -10.37
N LEU A 253 -32.35 -0.75 -11.25
CA LEU A 253 -33.35 -1.50 -12.01
C LEU A 253 -34.25 -2.33 -11.08
N ALA A 254 -33.67 -3.03 -10.11
CA ALA A 254 -34.44 -3.79 -9.12
C ALA A 254 -35.40 -2.89 -8.33
N ALA A 255 -34.93 -1.72 -7.88
CA ALA A 255 -35.76 -0.75 -7.16
C ALA A 255 -36.91 -0.21 -8.03
N ILE A 256 -36.65 0.09 -9.31
CA ILE A 256 -37.69 0.51 -10.26
C ILE A 256 -38.74 -0.59 -10.45
N LEU A 257 -38.34 -1.85 -10.59
CA LEU A 257 -39.27 -2.98 -10.73
C LEU A 257 -40.14 -3.17 -9.48
N VAL A 258 -39.55 -3.05 -8.29
CA VAL A 258 -40.29 -3.09 -7.02
C VAL A 258 -41.30 -1.95 -6.96
N ILE A 259 -40.89 -0.71 -7.25
CA ILE A 259 -41.79 0.45 -7.27
C ILE A 259 -42.92 0.24 -8.28
N PHE A 260 -42.60 -0.22 -9.49
CA PHE A 260 -43.58 -0.52 -10.53
C PHE A 260 -44.62 -1.54 -10.04
N PHE A 261 -44.19 -2.63 -9.39
CA PHE A 261 -45.09 -3.66 -8.88
C PHE A 261 -46.01 -3.18 -7.75
N PHE A 262 -45.53 -2.31 -6.86
CA PHE A 262 -46.30 -1.86 -5.69
C PHE A 262 -47.11 -0.58 -5.93
N VAL A 263 -46.68 0.28 -6.85
CA VAL A 263 -47.32 1.60 -7.09
C VAL A 263 -48.28 1.55 -8.27
N ILE A 264 -48.04 0.70 -9.27
CA ILE A 264 -48.97 0.56 -10.39
C ILE A 264 -50.06 -0.43 -9.97
N PRO A 265 -51.32 0.02 -9.87
CA PRO A 265 -52.41 -0.87 -9.47
C PRO A 265 -52.51 -2.02 -10.47
N GLN A 266 -52.65 -3.25 -9.93
CA GLN A 266 -53.02 -4.43 -10.71
C GLN A 266 -54.47 -4.20 -11.16
N SER A 267 -54.64 -3.62 -12.36
CA SER A 267 -55.93 -3.41 -13.00
C SER A 267 -56.62 -4.73 -13.34
#